data_AF-A0A963ZRC9-F1
#
_entry.id   AF-A0A963ZRC9-F1
#
_cell.length_a   1.000
_cell.length_b   1.000
_cell.length_c   1.000
_cell.angle_alpha   90.00
_cell.angle_beta   90.00
_cell.angle_gamma   90.00
#
_symmetry.space_group_name_H-M   'P 1'
#
loop_
_entity.id
_entity.type
_entity.pdbx_description
1 polymer ?
#
loop_
_entity_poly.entity_id
_entity_poly.type
_entity_poly.pdbx_seq_one_letter_code
_entity_poly.pdbx_strand_id
1 'polypeptide(L)'
;MRKDNYYNNIEDYILGRMPPDEIRRFEEQIRKNPGLNEDVNLYRDIITATGKKNQWEFRNKLDRIYNQDQKKTGSRRVVFFRRLLILPALLAILAIILILIFKPQQEPLKTEQNNPVIKEQQDPNAHTDKEKKIAAEQDLPKIKDEQKHNSNLPVPETAKTIRQEGINYTALAYSQYRALNTQGVNKSPQEQRDNLGKAWQAFAKSKAGNKPDTTMLNQVISLLDPPDSTNLFDCLKLRANAYFMTGNFEKAAQDFQSDIFTGTAYQYNAEWNLLLCQLALLPKNRDAFDRQLGKIINRNTHAFRQDAALLKEKLITIETGQ
;
A
#
# COMPACT_ATOMS: atom_id res chain seq x y z
N MET A 1 27.19 -13.41 23.03
CA MET A 1 26.83 -13.48 21.60
C MET A 1 27.80 -12.60 20.82
N ARG A 2 28.37 -13.04 19.69
CA ARG A 2 29.09 -12.11 18.79
C ARG A 2 28.07 -11.12 18.23
N LYS A 3 28.43 -9.82 18.12
CA LYS A 3 27.54 -8.76 17.66
C LYS A 3 26.91 -9.05 16.30
N ASP A 4 27.61 -9.75 15.41
CA ASP A 4 27.09 -10.06 14.07
C ASP A 4 25.93 -11.05 14.11
N ASN A 5 25.90 -11.96 15.10
CA ASN A 5 24.80 -12.90 15.25
C ASN A 5 23.57 -12.24 15.89
N TYR A 6 23.75 -11.09 16.55
CA TYR A 6 22.68 -10.39 17.25
C TYR A 6 21.66 -9.77 16.28
N TYR A 7 22.14 -8.98 15.31
CA TYR A 7 21.27 -8.33 14.34
C TYR A 7 20.59 -9.32 13.39
N ASN A 8 21.30 -10.37 12.99
CA ASN A 8 20.73 -11.43 12.16
C ASN A 8 19.57 -12.13 12.87
N ASN A 9 19.68 -12.40 14.17
CA ASN A 9 18.59 -13.01 14.94
C ASN A 9 17.38 -12.07 15.09
N ILE A 10 17.60 -10.76 15.26
CA ILE A 10 16.51 -9.77 15.26
C ILE A 10 15.81 -9.76 13.90
N GLU A 11 16.59 -9.72 12.82
CA GLU A 11 16.05 -9.72 11.46
C GLU A 11 15.28 -11.01 11.18
N ASP A 12 15.85 -12.18 11.44
CA ASP A 12 15.19 -13.48 11.21
C ASP A 12 13.95 -13.67 12.09
N TYR A 13 13.97 -13.17 13.32
CA TYR A 13 12.80 -13.17 14.21
C TYR A 13 11.67 -12.30 13.65
N ILE A 14 11.96 -11.04 13.29
CA ILE A 14 10.97 -10.12 12.74
C ILE A 14 10.48 -10.62 11.37
N LEU A 15 11.37 -11.21 10.58
CA LEU A 15 11.03 -11.76 9.27
C LEU A 15 10.33 -13.12 9.36
N GLY A 16 10.20 -13.73 10.53
CA GLY A 16 9.55 -15.04 10.72
C GLY A 16 10.32 -16.22 10.11
N ARG A 17 11.64 -16.08 9.94
CA ARG A 17 12.53 -17.13 9.40
C ARG A 17 13.11 -18.04 10.49
N MET A 18 12.98 -17.62 11.74
CA MET A 18 13.49 -18.36 12.89
C MET A 18 12.64 -19.62 13.14
N PRO A 19 13.26 -20.81 13.37
CA PRO A 19 12.54 -22.03 13.73
C PRO A 19 11.72 -21.88 15.03
N PRO A 20 10.62 -22.65 15.23
CA PRO A 20 9.76 -22.51 16.40
C PRO A 20 10.47 -22.68 17.76
N ASP A 21 11.49 -23.52 17.83
CA ASP A 21 12.28 -23.73 19.04
C ASP A 21 13.18 -22.54 19.35
N GLU A 22 13.73 -21.90 18.32
CA GLU A 22 14.57 -20.72 18.43
C GLU A 22 13.74 -19.47 18.75
N ILE A 23 12.54 -19.33 18.17
CA ILE A 23 11.60 -18.25 18.50
C ILE A 23 11.32 -18.22 20.01
N ARG A 24 11.01 -19.39 20.60
CA ARG A 24 10.72 -19.49 22.04
C ARG A 24 11.91 -19.03 22.89
N ARG A 25 13.13 -19.44 22.52
CA ARG A 25 14.37 -19.03 23.21
C ARG A 25 14.67 -17.54 23.01
N PHE A 26 14.37 -16.99 21.84
CA PHE A 26 14.59 -15.58 21.53
C PHE A 26 13.59 -14.68 22.26
N GLU A 27 12.31 -15.07 22.32
CA GLU A 27 11.30 -14.38 23.13
C GLU A 27 11.63 -14.40 24.62
N GLU A 28 12.21 -15.47 25.14
CA GLU A 28 12.70 -15.53 26.51
C GLU A 28 13.87 -14.56 26.73
N GLN A 29 14.77 -14.43 25.76
CA GLN A 29 15.86 -13.43 25.79
C GLN A 29 15.31 -12.00 25.74
N ILE A 30 14.31 -11.71 24.91
CA ILE A 30 13.62 -10.40 24.86
C ILE A 30 13.02 -10.06 26.22
N ARG A 31 12.39 -11.03 26.90
CA ARG A 31 11.83 -10.83 28.26
C ARG A 31 12.89 -10.56 29.32
N LYS A 32 14.05 -11.23 29.22
CA LYS A 32 15.15 -11.10 30.19
C LYS A 32 16.03 -9.88 29.94
N ASN A 33 16.05 -9.35 28.72
CA ASN A 33 16.93 -8.26 28.31
C ASN A 33 16.12 -7.09 27.70
N PRO A 34 15.83 -6.03 28.48
CA PRO A 34 15.09 -4.86 28.00
C PRO A 34 15.73 -4.19 26.79
N GLY A 35 17.07 -4.14 26.71
CA GLY A 35 17.77 -3.54 25.57
C GLY A 35 17.54 -4.31 24.26
N LEU A 36 17.45 -5.65 24.33
CA LEU A 36 17.09 -6.44 23.15
C LEU A 36 15.65 -6.19 22.70
N ASN A 37 14.72 -5.96 23.64
CA ASN A 37 13.35 -5.58 23.29
C ASN A 37 13.30 -4.21 22.58
N GLU A 38 14.08 -3.23 23.05
CA GLU A 38 14.21 -1.92 22.40
C GLU A 38 14.75 -2.06 20.97
N ASP A 39 15.83 -2.82 20.77
CA ASP A 39 16.42 -3.03 19.45
C ASP A 39 15.45 -3.74 18.48
N VAL A 40 14.70 -4.73 18.96
CA VAL A 40 13.67 -5.42 18.16
C VAL A 40 12.57 -4.45 17.75
N ASN A 41 12.13 -3.55 18.64
CA ASN A 41 11.09 -2.57 18.32
C ASN A 41 11.61 -1.50 17.35
N LEU A 42 12.82 -1.00 17.55
CA LEU A 42 13.48 -0.09 16.61
C LEU A 42 13.56 -0.70 15.20
N TYR A 43 13.92 -1.98 15.10
CA TYR A 43 14.00 -2.65 13.80
C TYR A 43 12.63 -2.84 13.14
N ARG A 44 11.57 -3.10 13.92
CA ARG A 44 10.17 -3.11 13.41
C ARG A 44 9.74 -1.73 12.90
N ASP A 45 10.12 -0.68 13.60
CA ASP A 45 9.84 0.70 13.20
C ASP A 45 10.56 1.02 11.89
N ILE A 46 11.82 0.61 11.74
CA ILE A 46 12.59 0.75 10.49
C ILE A 46 11.91 -0.01 9.34
N ILE A 47 11.50 -1.28 9.53
CA ILE A 47 10.80 -2.05 8.48
C ILE A 47 9.47 -1.40 8.09
N THR A 48 8.75 -0.85 9.07
CA THR A 48 7.47 -0.17 8.86
C THR A 48 7.68 1.15 8.11
N ALA A 49 8.64 1.98 8.55
CA ALA A 49 8.98 3.26 7.94
C ALA A 49 9.54 3.12 6.52
N THR A 50 10.30 2.05 6.26
CA THR A 50 10.86 1.77 4.92
C THR A 50 9.83 1.17 3.96
N GLY A 51 8.61 0.85 4.41
CA GLY A 51 7.57 0.23 3.59
C GLY A 51 7.86 -1.23 3.22
N LYS A 52 8.90 -1.84 3.82
CA LYS A 52 9.24 -3.25 3.64
C LYS A 52 8.20 -4.20 4.23
N LYS A 53 7.35 -3.70 5.14
CA LYS A 53 6.25 -4.45 5.75
C LYS A 53 5.34 -5.11 4.70
N ASN A 54 4.97 -4.40 3.64
CA ASN A 54 4.08 -4.94 2.60
C ASN A 54 4.76 -6.06 1.78
N GLN A 55 6.05 -5.91 1.48
CA GLN A 55 6.83 -6.95 0.79
C GLN A 55 7.00 -8.19 1.67
N TRP A 56 7.19 -7.98 2.97
CA TRP A 56 7.31 -9.05 3.94
C TRP A 56 6.00 -9.82 4.14
N GLU A 57 4.87 -9.12 4.33
CA GLU A 57 3.55 -9.75 4.44
C GLU A 57 3.21 -10.56 3.18
N PHE A 58 3.56 -10.05 2.00
CA PHE A 58 3.41 -10.75 0.74
C PHE A 58 4.26 -12.03 0.68
N ARG A 59 5.56 -11.95 1.05
CA ARG A 59 6.44 -13.14 1.12
C ARG A 59 5.92 -14.18 2.10
N ASN A 60 5.49 -13.77 3.30
CA ASN A 60 4.90 -14.68 4.28
C ASN A 60 3.60 -15.33 3.78
N LYS A 61 2.82 -14.61 2.96
CA LYS A 61 1.64 -15.16 2.32
C LYS A 61 2.02 -16.22 1.29
N LEU A 62 3.05 -15.97 0.47
CA LEU A 62 3.59 -16.95 -0.47
C LEU A 62 4.14 -18.19 0.24
N ASP A 63 4.91 -18.02 1.30
CA ASP A 63 5.47 -19.13 2.07
C ASP A 63 4.37 -19.98 2.72
N ARG A 64 3.29 -19.35 3.20
CA ARG A 64 2.12 -20.08 3.70
C ARG A 64 1.45 -20.90 2.60
N ILE A 65 1.25 -20.32 1.42
CA ILE A 65 0.66 -21.03 0.26
C ILE A 65 1.54 -22.23 -0.11
N TYR A 66 2.85 -22.00 -0.27
CA TYR A 66 3.81 -23.05 -0.63
C TYR A 66 3.84 -24.19 0.40
N ASN A 67 3.92 -23.86 1.69
CA ASN A 67 3.96 -24.87 2.75
C ASN A 67 2.61 -25.57 2.98
N GLN A 68 1.49 -24.90 2.67
CA GLN A 68 0.15 -25.50 2.70
C GLN A 68 -0.04 -26.53 1.58
N ASP A 69 0.53 -26.28 0.40
CA ASP A 69 0.50 -27.24 -0.71
C ASP A 69 1.38 -28.46 -0.44
N GLN A 70 2.56 -28.27 0.15
CA GLN A 70 3.45 -29.37 0.55
C GLN A 70 2.81 -30.32 1.59
N LYS A 71 2.01 -29.79 2.53
CA LYS A 71 1.31 -30.61 3.52
C LYS A 71 0.13 -31.40 2.93
N LYS A 72 -0.42 -31.00 1.78
CA LYS A 72 -1.55 -31.68 1.13
C LYS A 72 -1.12 -32.80 0.18
N THR A 73 0.16 -32.92 -0.16
CA THR A 73 0.67 -33.99 -1.04
C THR A 73 1.07 -35.29 -0.32
N GLY A 74 0.54 -35.52 0.89
CA GLY A 74 0.72 -36.74 1.68
C GLY A 74 0.05 -38.02 1.15
N SER A 75 -0.34 -38.10 -0.14
CA SER A 75 -0.78 -39.35 -0.78
C SER A 75 0.28 -39.82 -1.78
N ARG A 76 1.25 -40.56 -1.26
CA ARG A 76 2.47 -41.05 -1.91
C ARG A 76 2.23 -42.19 -2.93
N ARG A 77 1.07 -42.26 -3.59
CA ARG A 77 0.73 -43.37 -4.54
C ARG A 77 0.57 -42.99 -6.01
N VAL A 78 0.50 -41.71 -6.38
CA VAL A 78 0.09 -41.34 -7.76
C VAL A 78 1.24 -40.90 -8.69
N VAL A 79 2.47 -40.72 -8.17
CA VAL A 79 3.58 -40.21 -8.99
C VAL A 79 4.16 -41.27 -9.94
N PHE A 80 3.95 -42.57 -9.66
CA PHE A 80 4.41 -43.64 -10.57
C PHE A 80 3.59 -43.74 -11.86
N PHE A 81 2.29 -43.40 -11.85
CA PHE A 81 1.45 -43.48 -13.06
C PHE A 81 1.69 -42.34 -14.06
N ARG A 82 2.13 -41.15 -13.61
CA ARG A 82 2.38 -40.02 -14.51
C ARG A 82 3.64 -40.19 -15.37
N ARG A 83 4.66 -40.92 -14.91
CA ARG A 83 5.85 -41.20 -15.73
C ARG A 83 5.62 -42.32 -16.76
N LEU A 84 4.66 -43.22 -16.52
CA LEU A 84 4.34 -44.31 -17.46
C LEU A 84 3.52 -43.83 -18.68
N LEU A 85 2.79 -42.71 -18.57
CA LEU A 85 1.92 -42.19 -19.65
C LEU A 85 2.62 -41.19 -20.61
N ILE A 86 3.84 -40.75 -20.34
CA ILE A 86 4.54 -39.76 -21.19
C ILE A 86 5.10 -40.42 -22.48
N LEU A 87 5.56 -41.67 -22.39
CA LEU A 87 6.10 -42.44 -23.52
C LEU A 87 5.09 -42.69 -24.67
N PRO A 88 3.83 -43.15 -24.42
CA PRO A 88 2.87 -43.34 -25.50
C PRO A 88 2.42 -42.01 -26.15
N ALA A 89 2.36 -40.91 -25.40
CA ALA A 89 1.99 -39.61 -25.95
C ALA A 89 3.05 -39.07 -26.93
N LEU A 90 4.34 -39.27 -26.62
CA LEU A 90 5.44 -38.91 -27.52
C LEU A 90 5.42 -39.72 -28.82
N LEU A 91 5.14 -41.03 -28.73
CA LEU A 91 5.00 -41.89 -29.91
C LEU A 91 3.79 -41.50 -30.78
N ALA A 92 2.67 -41.10 -30.18
CA ALA A 92 1.50 -40.62 -30.92
C ALA A 92 1.79 -39.33 -31.69
N ILE A 93 2.52 -38.38 -31.09
CA ILE A 93 2.93 -37.15 -31.78
C ILE A 93 3.86 -37.45 -32.96
N LEU A 94 4.82 -38.36 -32.77
CA LEU A 94 5.76 -38.77 -33.83
C LEU A 94 5.02 -39.44 -35.01
N ALA A 95 4.01 -40.27 -34.72
CA ALA A 95 3.16 -40.87 -35.74
C ALA A 95 2.33 -39.82 -36.51
N ILE A 96 1.79 -38.80 -35.84
CA ILE A 96 1.06 -37.70 -36.50
C ILE A 96 1.98 -36.91 -37.42
N ILE A 97 3.21 -36.61 -36.99
CA ILE A 97 4.20 -35.92 -37.84
C ILE A 97 4.54 -36.76 -39.07
N LEU A 98 4.70 -38.07 -38.92
CA LEU A 98 4.96 -38.97 -40.05
C LEU A 98 3.79 -38.96 -41.06
N ILE A 99 2.55 -38.96 -40.58
CA ILE A 99 1.35 -38.88 -41.43
C ILE A 99 1.28 -37.53 -42.17
N LEU A 100 1.68 -36.43 -41.53
CA LEU A 100 1.69 -35.11 -42.18
C LEU A 100 2.75 -35.00 -43.28
N ILE A 101 3.92 -35.63 -43.11
CA ILE A 101 4.97 -35.66 -44.15
C ILE A 101 4.54 -36.50 -45.36
N PHE A 102 3.81 -37.60 -45.13
CA PHE A 102 3.38 -38.51 -46.18
C PHE A 102 1.98 -38.22 -46.75
N LYS A 103 1.30 -37.14 -46.31
CA LYS A 103 0.01 -36.78 -46.91
C LYS A 103 0.25 -36.25 -48.34
N PRO A 104 -0.27 -36.94 -49.38
CA PRO A 104 -0.19 -36.42 -50.75
C PRO A 104 -0.92 -35.08 -50.81
N GLN A 105 -0.30 -34.09 -51.47
CA GLN A 105 -0.89 -32.78 -51.69
C GLN A 105 -2.28 -32.94 -52.31
N GLN A 106 -3.32 -32.72 -51.51
CA GLN A 106 -4.67 -32.53 -52.02
C GLN A 106 -4.73 -31.12 -52.60
N GLU A 107 -5.08 -31.04 -53.88
CA GLU A 107 -5.27 -29.81 -54.60
C GLU A 107 -6.25 -28.88 -53.86
N PRO A 108 -5.98 -27.57 -53.81
CA PRO A 108 -6.85 -26.64 -53.11
C PRO A 108 -8.20 -26.53 -53.80
N LEU A 109 -9.26 -26.97 -53.13
CA LEU A 109 -10.63 -26.62 -53.49
C LEU A 109 -10.81 -25.10 -53.38
N LYS A 110 -11.35 -24.52 -54.45
CA LYS A 110 -11.79 -23.13 -54.55
C LYS A 110 -12.76 -22.79 -53.41
N THR A 111 -12.43 -21.72 -52.69
CA THR A 111 -13.27 -21.13 -51.65
C THR A 111 -14.44 -20.40 -52.29
N GLU A 112 -15.65 -20.92 -52.09
CA GLU A 112 -16.90 -20.20 -52.38
C GLU A 112 -17.23 -19.29 -51.18
N GLN A 113 -17.20 -18.00 -51.44
CA GLN A 113 -17.44 -16.91 -50.51
C GLN A 113 -18.95 -16.80 -50.28
N ASN A 114 -19.43 -17.25 -49.12
CA ASN A 114 -20.80 -17.00 -48.68
C ASN A 114 -20.82 -16.33 -47.30
N ASN A 115 -21.38 -15.13 -47.30
CA ASN A 115 -21.52 -14.21 -46.19
C ASN A 115 -22.92 -14.42 -45.58
N PRO A 116 -23.09 -14.61 -44.26
CA PRO A 116 -24.38 -14.42 -43.64
C PRO A 116 -24.41 -13.12 -42.82
N VAL A 117 -25.29 -12.25 -43.28
CA VAL A 117 -25.98 -11.20 -42.53
C VAL A 117 -26.48 -11.76 -41.20
N ILE A 118 -26.05 -11.18 -40.07
CA ILE A 118 -26.66 -11.43 -38.76
C ILE A 118 -27.46 -10.20 -38.36
N LYS A 119 -28.76 -10.44 -38.19
CA LYS A 119 -29.79 -9.50 -37.77
C LYS A 119 -29.65 -9.15 -36.30
N GLU A 120 -29.90 -7.88 -36.05
CA GLU A 120 -30.21 -7.25 -34.78
C GLU A 120 -31.52 -7.83 -34.20
N GLN A 121 -31.48 -8.24 -32.94
CA GLN A 121 -32.67 -8.67 -32.20
C GLN A 121 -32.56 -8.18 -30.76
N GLN A 122 -33.28 -7.10 -30.47
CA GLN A 122 -33.65 -6.68 -29.12
C GLN A 122 -34.76 -7.59 -28.58
N ASP A 123 -34.71 -7.89 -27.29
CA ASP A 123 -35.92 -7.99 -26.47
C ASP A 123 -35.57 -7.70 -25.00
N PRO A 124 -36.43 -7.00 -24.24
CA PRO A 124 -36.23 -6.65 -22.84
C PRO A 124 -36.87 -7.69 -21.93
N ASN A 125 -36.25 -8.03 -20.80
CA ASN A 125 -37.06 -8.45 -19.68
C ASN A 125 -36.44 -8.22 -18.32
N ALA A 126 -37.33 -7.79 -17.44
CA ALA A 126 -37.15 -7.51 -16.04
C ALA A 126 -36.79 -8.78 -15.26
N HIS A 127 -36.01 -8.64 -14.19
CA HIS A 127 -36.29 -9.39 -12.97
C HIS A 127 -35.86 -8.66 -11.70
N THR A 128 -36.80 -8.72 -10.80
CA THR A 128 -36.99 -8.14 -9.48
C THR A 128 -36.08 -8.74 -8.40
N ASP A 129 -35.80 -7.90 -7.40
CA ASP A 129 -35.45 -8.14 -5.99
C ASP A 129 -35.04 -9.54 -5.51
N LYS A 130 -33.97 -9.57 -4.70
CA LYS A 130 -34.07 -10.07 -3.32
C LYS A 130 -32.92 -9.64 -2.43
N GLU A 131 -33.30 -8.76 -1.51
CA GLU A 131 -32.77 -8.50 -0.18
C GLU A 131 -32.35 -9.79 0.56
N LYS A 132 -31.13 -9.80 1.12
CA LYS A 132 -30.77 -10.71 2.21
C LYS A 132 -29.93 -10.00 3.28
N LYS A 133 -30.66 -9.56 4.29
CA LYS A 133 -30.20 -9.12 5.61
C LYS A 133 -29.54 -10.31 6.35
N ILE A 134 -28.28 -10.15 6.76
CA ILE A 134 -27.67 -11.00 7.79
C ILE A 134 -27.06 -10.09 8.84
N ALA A 135 -27.71 -10.07 10.00
CA ALA A 135 -27.18 -9.58 11.25
C ALA A 135 -26.25 -10.63 11.84
N ALA A 136 -25.09 -10.21 12.34
CA ALA A 136 -24.30 -10.95 13.32
C ALA A 136 -23.49 -9.93 14.13
N GLU A 137 -24.10 -9.56 15.26
CA GLU A 137 -23.50 -8.84 16.36
C GLU A 137 -22.53 -9.80 17.07
N GLN A 138 -21.26 -9.42 17.13
CA GLN A 138 -20.25 -10.13 17.92
C GLN A 138 -19.56 -9.12 18.82
N ASP A 139 -19.76 -9.32 20.12
CA ASP A 139 -19.08 -8.66 21.23
C ASP A 139 -17.56 -8.73 21.06
N LEU A 140 -16.91 -7.56 21.05
CA LEU A 140 -15.46 -7.46 21.16
C LEU A 140 -15.06 -7.06 22.60
N PRO A 141 -14.02 -7.68 23.18
CA PRO A 141 -13.56 -7.38 24.52
C PRO A 141 -12.82 -6.05 24.60
N LYS A 142 -13.02 -5.41 25.75
CA LYS A 142 -12.43 -4.16 26.24
C LYS A 142 -10.89 -4.26 26.28
N ILE A 143 -10.19 -3.52 25.42
CA ILE A 143 -8.74 -3.33 25.52
C ILE A 143 -8.47 -2.11 26.41
N LYS A 144 -7.81 -2.36 27.55
CA LYS A 144 -7.28 -1.36 28.48
C LYS A 144 -5.87 -0.90 28.05
N ASP A 145 -5.71 0.42 28.10
CA ASP A 145 -4.56 1.22 28.53
C ASP A 145 -3.18 1.15 27.86
N GLU A 146 -2.79 2.37 27.43
CA GLU A 146 -1.50 3.05 27.62
C GLU A 146 -0.24 2.54 26.92
N GLN A 147 0.11 3.22 25.82
CA GLN A 147 1.50 3.53 25.49
C GLN A 147 1.66 5.04 25.29
N LYS A 148 2.36 5.68 26.23
CA LYS A 148 2.78 7.08 26.17
C LYS A 148 3.87 7.25 25.11
N HIS A 149 3.62 8.08 24.11
CA HIS A 149 4.63 8.46 23.13
C HIS A 149 5.51 9.58 23.72
N ASN A 150 6.76 9.25 23.99
CA ASN A 150 7.76 10.17 24.55
C ASN A 150 8.32 11.07 23.44
N SER A 151 7.86 12.32 23.40
CA SER A 151 8.38 13.38 22.51
C SER A 151 9.16 14.40 23.34
N ASN A 152 10.39 14.07 23.73
CA ASN A 152 11.29 15.04 24.36
C ASN A 152 12.15 15.75 23.30
N LEU A 153 11.67 16.90 22.85
CA LEU A 153 12.50 18.00 22.32
C LEU A 153 12.49 19.12 23.37
N PRO A 154 13.62 19.80 23.64
CA PRO A 154 13.70 20.87 24.62
C PRO A 154 12.83 22.06 24.18
N VAL A 155 11.87 22.42 25.03
CA VAL A 155 11.01 23.60 24.87
C VAL A 155 11.74 24.83 25.44
N PRO A 156 11.95 25.91 24.66
CA PRO A 156 12.52 27.14 25.18
C PRO A 156 11.55 27.87 26.12
N GLU A 157 12.08 28.25 27.29
CA GLU A 157 11.41 28.88 28.42
C GLU A 157 11.10 30.38 28.15
N THR A 158 10.17 30.65 27.24
CA THR A 158 9.64 32.01 26.99
C THR A 158 8.13 31.97 26.76
N ALA A 159 7.37 31.62 27.79
CA ALA A 159 5.91 31.52 27.74
C ALA A 159 5.23 32.37 28.82
N LYS A 160 5.29 33.70 28.69
CA LYS A 160 4.35 34.62 29.37
C LYS A 160 4.02 35.82 28.47
N THR A 161 3.41 35.55 27.32
CA THR A 161 2.44 36.45 26.67
C THR A 161 1.62 35.58 25.72
N ILE A 162 0.73 34.74 26.27
CA ILE A 162 -0.16 33.88 25.47
C ILE A 162 -1.30 34.77 24.97
N ARG A 163 -1.06 35.47 23.85
CA ARG A 163 -2.18 35.86 22.98
C ARG A 163 -2.81 34.56 22.47
N GLN A 164 -4.14 34.57 22.34
CA GLN A 164 -4.91 33.52 21.69
C GLN A 164 -4.49 33.42 20.21
N GLU A 165 -3.30 32.88 19.95
CA GLU A 165 -2.89 32.51 18.61
C GLU A 165 -3.83 31.38 18.19
N GLY A 166 -4.74 31.70 17.26
CA GLY A 166 -5.68 30.72 16.73
C GLY A 166 -4.96 29.45 16.27
N ILE A 167 -5.65 28.32 16.38
CA ILE A 167 -5.11 27.00 16.06
C ILE A 167 -4.49 27.03 14.65
N ASN A 168 -3.18 26.84 14.55
CA ASN A 168 -2.51 26.73 13.26
C ASN A 168 -2.71 25.31 12.69
N TYR A 169 -3.88 25.07 12.11
CA TYR A 169 -4.22 23.78 11.52
C TYR A 169 -3.27 23.36 10.40
N THR A 170 -2.70 24.31 9.67
CA THR A 170 -1.69 24.05 8.65
C THR A 170 -0.42 23.44 9.26
N ALA A 171 0.09 24.03 10.35
CA ALA A 171 1.24 23.47 11.07
C ALA A 171 0.93 22.09 11.65
N LEU A 172 -0.29 21.89 12.17
CA LEU A 172 -0.74 20.60 12.66
C LEU A 172 -0.77 19.55 11.52
N ALA A 173 -1.32 19.89 10.35
CA ALA A 173 -1.33 19.01 9.18
C ALA A 173 0.07 18.61 8.73
N TYR A 174 1.01 19.56 8.64
CA TYR A 174 2.40 19.26 8.31
C TYR A 174 3.07 18.33 9.34
N SER A 175 2.76 18.49 10.64
CA SER A 175 3.32 17.61 11.69
C SER A 175 2.87 16.14 11.56
N GLN A 176 1.73 15.90 10.91
CA GLN A 176 1.16 14.57 10.71
C GLN A 176 1.49 13.97 9.34
N TYR A 177 2.05 14.76 8.43
CA TYR A 177 2.29 14.36 7.05
C TYR A 177 3.52 13.46 6.93
N ARG A 178 3.32 12.29 6.29
CA ARG A 178 4.40 11.33 5.97
C ARG A 178 4.69 11.41 4.49
N ALA A 179 5.76 12.10 4.13
CA ALA A 179 6.12 12.29 2.74
C ALA A 179 6.44 10.95 2.03
N LEU A 180 6.02 10.83 0.77
CA LEU A 180 6.22 9.63 -0.04
C LEU A 180 7.67 9.12 0.00
N ASN A 181 7.85 7.83 0.26
CA ASN A 181 9.16 7.20 0.21
C ASN A 181 9.62 7.09 -1.26
N THR A 182 10.73 7.75 -1.58
CA THR A 182 11.35 7.75 -2.93
C THR A 182 12.51 6.77 -3.03
N GLN A 183 12.83 6.02 -1.96
CA GLN A 183 13.89 5.02 -2.01
C GLN A 183 13.54 3.90 -2.98
N GLY A 184 14.50 3.56 -3.85
CA GLY A 184 14.34 2.47 -4.82
C GLY A 184 13.67 2.88 -6.14
N VAL A 185 13.44 4.18 -6.39
CA VAL A 185 13.01 4.67 -7.70
C VAL A 185 14.22 4.70 -8.67
N ASN A 186 14.83 3.53 -8.89
CA ASN A 186 15.79 3.33 -9.98
C ASN A 186 14.99 2.99 -11.24
N LYS A 187 14.43 4.03 -11.87
CA LYS A 187 13.73 3.88 -13.14
C LYS A 187 14.69 3.57 -14.27
N SER A 188 14.23 2.83 -15.26
CA SER A 188 15.01 2.53 -16.46
C SER A 188 15.45 3.82 -17.17
N PRO A 189 16.55 3.82 -17.95
CA PRO A 189 16.99 5.00 -18.69
C PRO A 189 15.91 5.60 -19.61
N GLN A 190 14.99 4.76 -20.11
CA GLN A 190 13.88 5.20 -20.95
C GLN A 190 12.80 5.91 -20.14
N GLU A 191 12.42 5.36 -18.98
CA GLU A 191 11.47 5.99 -18.05
C GLU A 191 12.02 7.30 -17.46
N GLN A 192 13.34 7.48 -17.40
CA GLN A 192 13.93 8.76 -16.98
C GLN A 192 13.73 9.88 -18.00
N ARG A 193 13.39 9.56 -19.25
CA ARG A 193 13.18 10.55 -20.33
C ARG A 193 11.76 11.10 -20.34
N ASP A 194 10.79 10.34 -19.84
CA ASP A 194 9.39 10.78 -19.78
C ASP A 194 9.17 11.83 -18.67
N ASN A 195 8.03 12.52 -18.73
CA ASN A 195 7.70 13.57 -17.77
C ASN A 195 7.56 13.02 -16.35
N LEU A 196 7.07 11.78 -16.19
CA LEU A 196 6.91 11.15 -14.90
C LEU A 196 8.26 10.84 -14.25
N GLY A 197 9.24 10.33 -14.99
CA GLY A 197 10.60 10.09 -14.52
C GLY A 197 11.30 11.39 -14.12
N LYS A 198 11.18 12.44 -14.95
CA LYS A 198 11.69 13.79 -14.60
C LYS A 198 11.03 14.33 -13.34
N ALA A 199 9.72 14.13 -13.19
CA ALA A 199 8.98 14.53 -12.00
C ALA A 199 9.47 13.75 -10.76
N TRP A 200 9.68 12.44 -10.86
CA TRP A 200 10.25 11.66 -9.75
C TRP A 200 11.63 12.14 -9.33
N GLN A 201 12.49 12.47 -10.30
CA GLN A 201 13.81 13.03 -10.02
C GLN A 201 13.72 14.40 -9.32
N ALA A 202 12.85 15.28 -9.80
CA ALA A 202 12.63 16.59 -9.18
C ALA A 202 12.07 16.44 -7.75
N PHE A 203 11.11 15.54 -7.54
CA PHE A 203 10.54 15.25 -6.22
C PHE A 203 11.57 14.64 -5.26
N ALA A 204 12.43 13.74 -5.73
CA ALA A 204 13.51 13.19 -4.91
C ALA A 204 14.53 14.27 -4.51
N LYS A 205 14.91 15.15 -5.45
CA LYS A 205 15.81 16.28 -5.19
C LYS A 205 15.20 17.28 -4.20
N SER A 206 13.89 17.53 -4.26
CA SER A 206 13.24 18.47 -3.35
C SER A 206 13.34 18.05 -1.88
N LYS A 207 13.53 16.76 -1.59
CA LYS A 207 13.63 16.19 -0.24
C LYS A 207 15.07 16.05 0.27
N ALA A 208 16.09 16.43 -0.49
CA ALA A 208 17.48 16.21 -0.12
C ALA A 208 17.98 17.14 1.01
N GLY A 209 17.25 18.21 1.34
CA GLY A 209 17.59 19.16 2.40
C GLY A 209 16.66 19.09 3.62
N ASN A 210 16.96 19.91 4.64
CA ASN A 210 16.15 20.04 5.86
C ASN A 210 14.74 20.59 5.60
N LYS A 211 14.54 21.27 4.47
CA LYS A 211 13.26 21.84 4.03
C LYS A 211 13.02 21.46 2.56
N PRO A 212 11.76 21.21 2.17
CA PRO A 212 11.44 20.95 0.78
C PRO A 212 11.79 22.12 -0.14
N ASP A 213 12.44 21.83 -1.27
CA ASP A 213 12.65 22.82 -2.33
C ASP A 213 11.35 23.03 -3.12
N THR A 214 10.70 24.17 -2.91
CA THR A 214 9.44 24.54 -3.57
C THR A 214 9.58 24.70 -5.08
N THR A 215 10.76 25.08 -5.58
CA THR A 215 11.01 25.21 -7.03
C THR A 215 10.95 23.84 -7.69
N MET A 216 11.61 22.84 -7.09
CA MET A 216 11.58 21.46 -7.57
C MET A 216 10.17 20.86 -7.47
N LEU A 217 9.42 21.16 -6.40
CA LEU A 217 8.01 20.72 -6.28
C LEU A 217 7.10 21.37 -7.33
N ASN A 218 7.30 22.65 -7.66
CA ASN A 218 6.56 23.30 -8.74
C ASN A 218 6.91 22.70 -10.11
N GLN A 219 8.18 22.28 -10.30
CA GLN A 219 8.57 21.54 -11.50
C GLN A 219 7.84 20.19 -11.59
N VAL A 220 7.70 19.45 -10.47
CA VAL A 220 6.90 18.21 -10.42
C VAL A 220 5.48 18.47 -10.88
N ILE A 221 4.84 19.51 -10.34
CA ILE A 221 3.47 19.89 -10.69
C ILE A 221 3.35 20.20 -12.19
N SER A 222 4.25 21.04 -12.72
CA SER A 222 4.25 21.44 -14.13
C SER A 222 4.48 20.27 -15.09
N LEU A 223 5.30 19.29 -14.72
CA LEU A 223 5.56 18.10 -15.55
C LEU A 223 4.36 17.15 -15.59
N LEU A 224 3.49 17.21 -14.60
CA LEU A 224 2.35 16.30 -14.41
C LEU A 224 1.00 16.98 -14.63
N ASP A 225 0.97 18.16 -15.25
CA ASP A 225 -0.25 18.90 -15.56
C ASP A 225 -0.36 19.16 -17.08
N PRO A 226 -1.27 18.48 -17.81
CA PRO A 226 -2.19 17.45 -17.32
C PRO A 226 -1.47 16.11 -17.01
N PRO A 227 -2.09 15.23 -16.21
CA PRO A 227 -1.49 13.93 -15.90
C PRO A 227 -1.55 12.99 -17.11
N ASP A 228 -0.48 12.23 -17.34
CA ASP A 228 -0.43 11.22 -18.40
C ASP A 228 -1.42 10.08 -18.09
N SER A 229 -2.36 9.83 -19.00
CA SER A 229 -3.36 8.77 -18.88
C SER A 229 -2.75 7.37 -18.72
N THR A 230 -1.58 7.12 -19.31
CA THR A 230 -0.89 5.82 -19.27
C THR A 230 -0.40 5.52 -17.86
N ASN A 231 0.01 6.55 -17.12
CA ASN A 231 0.59 6.45 -15.79
C ASN A 231 -0.21 7.25 -14.74
N LEU A 232 -1.53 7.37 -14.95
CA LEU A 232 -2.40 8.29 -14.21
C LEU A 232 -2.27 8.11 -12.69
N PHE A 233 -2.19 6.86 -12.23
CA PHE A 233 -2.04 6.54 -10.80
C PHE A 233 -0.77 7.17 -10.20
N ASP A 234 0.39 7.01 -10.86
CA ASP A 234 1.66 7.55 -10.37
C ASP A 234 1.75 9.06 -10.54
N CYS A 235 1.18 9.61 -11.63
CA CYS A 235 1.09 11.05 -11.84
C CYS A 235 0.28 11.73 -10.73
N LEU A 236 -0.94 11.27 -10.45
CA LEU A 236 -1.79 11.83 -9.41
C LEU A 236 -1.17 11.67 -8.02
N LYS A 237 -0.62 10.48 -7.72
CA LYS A 237 0.08 10.25 -6.45
C LYS A 237 1.20 11.26 -6.25
N LEU A 238 2.11 11.41 -7.22
CA LEU A 238 3.27 12.27 -7.08
C LEU A 238 2.88 13.75 -7.04
N ARG A 239 1.93 14.17 -7.89
CA ARG A 239 1.44 15.54 -7.96
C ARG A 239 0.67 15.96 -6.70
N ALA A 240 -0.18 15.09 -6.15
CA ALA A 240 -0.88 15.33 -4.89
C ALA A 240 0.08 15.61 -3.73
N ASN A 241 1.15 14.82 -3.63
CA ASN A 241 2.18 15.00 -2.61
C ASN A 241 2.94 16.32 -2.84
N ALA A 242 3.21 16.71 -4.08
CA ALA A 242 3.85 17.99 -4.40
C ALA A 242 2.93 19.19 -4.08
N TYR A 243 1.64 19.11 -4.38
CA TYR A 243 0.67 20.12 -3.99
C TYR A 243 0.58 20.27 -2.47
N PHE A 244 0.55 19.16 -1.73
CA PHE A 244 0.54 19.20 -0.27
C PHE A 244 1.77 19.93 0.28
N MET A 245 2.96 19.57 -0.21
CA MET A 245 4.22 20.14 0.26
C MET A 245 4.44 21.61 -0.14
N THR A 246 3.71 22.11 -1.15
CA THR A 246 3.71 23.52 -1.55
C THR A 246 2.57 24.32 -0.89
N GLY A 247 1.77 23.70 -0.02
CA GLY A 247 0.63 24.34 0.65
C GLY A 247 -0.63 24.50 -0.22
N ASN A 248 -0.66 23.90 -1.42
CA ASN A 248 -1.84 23.90 -2.28
C ASN A 248 -2.81 22.78 -1.90
N PHE A 249 -3.40 22.89 -0.71
CA PHE A 249 -4.20 21.83 -0.11
C PHE A 249 -5.49 21.52 -0.88
N GLU A 250 -6.09 22.49 -1.56
CA GLU A 250 -7.31 22.26 -2.37
C GLU A 250 -7.01 21.34 -3.57
N LYS A 251 -5.94 21.62 -4.32
CA LYS A 251 -5.51 20.76 -5.44
C LYS A 251 -4.99 19.41 -4.97
N ALA A 252 -4.28 19.38 -3.84
CA ALA A 252 -3.84 18.12 -3.23
C ALA A 252 -5.04 17.23 -2.85
N ALA A 253 -6.05 17.82 -2.22
CA ALA A 253 -7.28 17.11 -1.86
C ALA A 253 -8.00 16.55 -3.09
N GLN A 254 -8.09 17.34 -4.17
CA GLN A 254 -8.68 16.89 -5.43
C GLN A 254 -7.96 15.66 -5.99
N ASP A 255 -6.62 15.68 -6.05
CA ASP A 255 -5.86 14.53 -6.55
C ASP A 255 -6.00 13.31 -5.61
N PHE A 256 -5.90 13.49 -4.28
CA PHE A 256 -6.04 12.40 -3.30
C PHE A 256 -7.44 11.78 -3.23
N GLN A 257 -8.47 12.52 -3.63
CA GLN A 257 -9.85 12.03 -3.66
C GLN A 257 -10.14 11.13 -4.88
N SER A 258 -9.21 11.01 -5.83
CA SER A 258 -9.39 10.20 -7.04
C SER A 258 -9.72 8.73 -6.74
N ASP A 259 -10.75 8.22 -7.40
CA ASP A 259 -11.21 6.83 -7.26
C ASP A 259 -10.16 5.80 -7.71
N ILE A 260 -9.14 6.23 -8.47
CA ILE A 260 -8.04 5.37 -8.91
C ILE A 260 -7.25 4.76 -7.75
N PHE A 261 -7.33 5.35 -6.55
CA PHE A 261 -6.67 4.81 -5.36
C PHE A 261 -7.49 3.72 -4.67
N THR A 262 -8.79 3.60 -4.94
CA THR A 262 -9.67 2.62 -4.29
C THR A 262 -9.25 1.18 -4.62
N GLY A 263 -9.15 0.33 -3.60
CA GLY A 263 -8.73 -1.08 -3.73
C GLY A 263 -7.23 -1.26 -3.94
N THR A 264 -6.45 -0.18 -4.01
CA THR A 264 -4.99 -0.26 -4.19
C THR A 264 -4.25 -0.29 -2.86
N ALA A 265 -2.99 -0.73 -2.88
CA ALA A 265 -2.10 -0.65 -1.72
C ALA A 265 -1.85 0.79 -1.23
N TYR A 266 -2.14 1.81 -2.06
CA TYR A 266 -1.99 3.22 -1.72
C TYR A 266 -3.28 3.84 -1.14
N GLN A 267 -4.41 3.13 -1.14
CA GLN A 267 -5.71 3.67 -0.72
C GLN A 267 -5.64 4.36 0.65
N TYR A 268 -5.10 3.69 1.66
CA TYR A 268 -5.06 4.23 3.02
C TYR A 268 -4.14 5.45 3.15
N ASN A 269 -3.07 5.53 2.37
CA ASN A 269 -2.19 6.70 2.34
C ASN A 269 -2.90 7.89 1.67
N ALA A 270 -3.63 7.65 0.58
CA ALA A 270 -4.43 8.68 -0.07
C ALA A 270 -5.55 9.20 0.85
N GLU A 271 -6.28 8.29 1.51
CA GLU A 271 -7.33 8.64 2.49
C GLU A 271 -6.77 9.45 3.68
N TRP A 272 -5.60 9.07 4.21
CA TRP A 272 -4.91 9.83 5.25
C TRP A 272 -4.46 11.21 4.78
N ASN A 273 -3.81 11.30 3.62
CA ASN A 273 -3.35 12.59 3.11
C ASN A 273 -4.51 13.52 2.73
N LEU A 274 -5.63 12.97 2.26
CA LEU A 274 -6.87 13.73 2.05
C LEU A 274 -7.38 14.36 3.36
N LEU A 275 -7.39 13.58 4.46
CA LEU A 275 -7.74 14.09 5.79
C LEU A 275 -6.83 15.27 6.18
N LEU A 276 -5.51 15.16 5.94
CA LEU A 276 -4.56 16.22 6.27
C LEU A 276 -4.75 17.48 5.41
N CYS A 277 -5.12 17.34 4.13
CA CYS A 277 -5.49 18.49 3.29
C CYS A 277 -6.70 19.22 3.87
N GLN A 278 -7.73 18.46 4.27
CA GLN A 278 -8.95 19.01 4.85
C GLN A 278 -8.70 19.68 6.21
N LEU A 279 -7.80 19.10 7.02
CA LEU A 279 -7.33 19.68 8.27
C LEU A 279 -6.67 21.04 8.02
N ALA A 280 -5.73 21.12 7.07
CA ALA A 280 -5.04 22.37 6.76
C ALA A 280 -6.00 23.49 6.26
N LEU A 281 -7.18 23.10 5.74
CA LEU A 281 -8.22 23.98 5.25
C LEU A 281 -9.30 24.31 6.30
N LEU A 282 -9.12 23.93 7.57
CA LEU A 282 -10.03 24.35 8.63
C LEU A 282 -9.93 25.86 8.90
N PRO A 283 -11.06 26.53 9.25
CA PRO A 283 -12.39 25.95 9.49
C PRO A 283 -13.24 25.74 8.23
N LYS A 284 -12.81 26.24 7.06
CA LYS A 284 -13.58 26.26 5.80
C LYS A 284 -14.12 24.88 5.40
N ASN A 285 -13.36 23.80 5.65
CA ASN A 285 -13.70 22.43 5.24
C ASN A 285 -14.10 21.50 6.41
N ARG A 286 -14.72 22.02 7.48
CA ARG A 286 -15.04 21.23 8.68
C ARG A 286 -15.84 19.95 8.38
N ASP A 287 -16.92 20.05 7.62
CA ASP A 287 -17.77 18.88 7.33
C ASP A 287 -17.03 17.79 6.54
N ALA A 288 -16.18 18.20 5.59
CA ALA A 288 -15.39 17.26 4.81
C ALA A 288 -14.35 16.55 5.68
N PHE A 289 -13.68 17.31 6.55
CA PHE A 289 -12.74 16.78 7.55
C PHE A 289 -13.42 15.77 8.48
N ASP A 290 -14.54 16.12 9.10
CA ASP A 290 -15.23 15.27 10.07
C ASP A 290 -15.72 13.96 9.42
N ARG A 291 -16.24 14.03 8.18
CA ARG A 291 -16.63 12.83 7.43
C ARG A 291 -15.44 11.92 7.14
N GLN A 292 -14.32 12.47 6.66
CA GLN A 292 -13.13 11.68 6.35
C GLN A 292 -12.50 11.09 7.61
N LEU A 293 -12.47 11.85 8.71
CA LEU A 293 -11.98 11.41 10.02
C LEU A 293 -12.81 10.24 10.53
N GLY A 294 -14.14 10.37 10.52
CA GLY A 294 -15.06 9.30 10.90
C GLY A 294 -14.89 8.04 10.03
N LYS A 295 -14.74 8.21 8.71
CA LYS A 295 -14.48 7.10 7.77
C LYS A 295 -13.22 6.32 8.17
N ILE A 296 -12.13 7.01 8.52
CA ILE A 296 -10.86 6.37 8.91
C ILE A 296 -10.99 5.68 10.29
N ILE A 297 -11.58 6.34 11.28
CA ILE A 297 -11.72 5.81 12.64
C ILE A 297 -12.63 4.57 12.69
N ASN A 298 -13.74 4.58 11.93
CA ASN A 298 -14.74 3.52 11.95
C ASN A 298 -14.33 2.27 11.17
N ARG A 299 -13.29 2.35 10.32
CA ARG A 299 -12.77 1.20 9.56
C ARG A 299 -11.68 0.50 10.37
N ASN A 300 -12.03 -0.62 11.01
CA ASN A 300 -11.12 -1.40 11.86
C ASN A 300 -9.80 -1.83 11.19
N THR A 301 -9.79 -1.99 9.86
CA THR A 301 -8.63 -2.40 9.07
C THR A 301 -7.82 -1.23 8.48
N HIS A 302 -8.20 0.02 8.76
CA HIS A 302 -7.50 1.17 8.20
C HIS A 302 -6.14 1.37 8.86
N ALA A 303 -5.08 1.47 8.05
CA ALA A 303 -3.70 1.55 8.54
C ALA A 303 -3.44 2.75 9.47
N PHE A 304 -4.17 3.87 9.27
CA PHE A 304 -4.05 5.10 10.06
C PHE A 304 -5.18 5.29 11.10
N ARG A 305 -5.91 4.23 11.47
CA ARG A 305 -7.04 4.35 12.41
C ARG A 305 -6.62 4.96 13.76
N GLN A 306 -5.51 4.50 14.32
CA GLN A 306 -4.99 4.99 15.61
C GLN A 306 -4.51 6.44 15.50
N ASP A 307 -3.75 6.76 14.45
CA ASP A 307 -3.28 8.13 14.17
C ASP A 307 -4.45 9.11 14.05
N ALA A 308 -5.54 8.71 13.38
CA ALA A 308 -6.76 9.51 13.25
C ALA A 308 -7.47 9.73 14.60
N ALA A 309 -7.56 8.71 15.44
CA ALA A 309 -8.14 8.84 16.78
C ALA A 309 -7.33 9.81 17.65
N LEU A 310 -6.00 9.70 17.63
CA LEU A 310 -5.11 10.62 18.36
C LEU A 310 -5.23 12.07 17.85
N LEU A 311 -5.34 12.25 16.52
CA LEU A 311 -5.56 13.57 15.94
C LEU A 311 -6.89 14.18 16.40
N LYS A 312 -7.96 13.37 16.51
CA LYS A 312 -9.26 13.81 17.02
C LYS A 312 -9.16 14.31 18.45
N GLU A 313 -8.56 13.52 19.35
CA GLU A 313 -8.37 13.90 20.75
C GLU A 313 -7.53 15.19 20.86
N LYS A 314 -6.45 15.27 20.10
CA LYS A 314 -5.60 16.46 20.06
C LYS A 314 -6.37 17.72 19.63
N LEU A 315 -7.27 17.62 18.66
CA LEU A 315 -8.11 18.73 18.24
C LEU A 315 -9.10 19.14 19.34
N ILE A 316 -9.73 18.18 20.02
CA ILE A 316 -10.63 18.47 21.15
C ILE A 316 -9.89 19.21 22.26
N THR A 317 -8.69 18.75 22.64
CA THR A 317 -7.84 19.40 23.64
C THR A 317 -7.53 20.85 23.25
N ILE A 318 -7.07 21.08 22.01
CA ILE A 318 -6.74 22.43 21.54
C ILE A 318 -8.00 23.33 21.45
N GLU A 319 -9.14 22.81 20.98
CA GLU A 319 -10.39 23.56 20.84
C GLU A 319 -11.03 23.91 22.19
N THR A 320 -10.86 23.06 23.21
CA THR A 320 -11.40 23.27 24.57
C THR A 320 -10.44 24.00 25.50
N GLY A 321 -9.17 24.17 25.11
CA GLY A 321 -8.14 24.83 25.92
C GLY A 321 -7.69 24.03 27.14
N GLN A 322 -7.81 22.69 27.10
CA GLN A 322 -7.29 21.76 28.10
C GLN A 322 -5.80 21.46 27.85
#